data_AF-A0A7W5A0Y4-F1
#
_entry.id   AF-A0A7W5A0Y4-F1
#
_cell.length_a   1.000
_cell.length_b   1.000
_cell.length_c   1.000
_cell.angle_alpha   90.00
_cell.angle_beta   90.00
_cell.angle_gamma   90.00
#
_symmetry.space_group_name_H-M   'P 1'
#
loop_
_entity.id
_entity.type
_entity.pdbx_description
1 polymer ?
#
loop_
_entity_poly.entity_id
_entity_poly.type
_entity_poly.pdbx_seq_one_letter_code
_entity_poly.pdbx_strand_id
1 'polypeptide(L)'
;MVTKQPRWAPDPETYAARKSVTNDAYHSVPDREDQLRDTGIWWTEVDTARLRPSDTDGAWRRFRARLPELIWNSARLEGNSFTLPEVRSLLDGVSVGGHRTAEELQVLALREAYGALRDLVGYGTFGVDKSTSDRLNRLVARHETPDAGRFRGEGTLRRNGSELLRARYAMLRQHLAETDDPWLQALIYVCAAARTRFYPGGNKRTALLMMNGILISNGFDAVTVPYARRLELDHALDTLFTTDDATELMALFVDCATAEG
;
A
#
# COMPACT_ATOMS: atom_id res chain seq x y z
N MET A 1 -22.41 22.79 27.92
CA MET A 1 -22.97 21.48 27.54
C MET A 1 -21.79 20.57 27.26
N VAL A 2 -21.43 19.71 28.21
CA VAL A 2 -20.22 18.89 28.16
C VAL A 2 -20.50 17.65 27.33
N THR A 3 -19.94 17.56 26.13
CA THR A 3 -19.94 16.34 25.33
C THR A 3 -18.90 15.37 25.93
N LYS A 4 -19.39 14.34 26.63
CA LYS A 4 -18.55 13.25 27.14
C LYS A 4 -17.99 12.46 25.95
N GLN A 5 -16.67 12.52 25.77
CA GLN A 5 -15.90 11.61 24.91
C GLN A 5 -16.11 10.15 25.36
N PRO A 6 -16.24 9.18 24.44
CA PRO A 6 -16.39 7.77 24.80
C PRO A 6 -15.08 7.18 25.36
N ARG A 7 -15.22 6.39 26.43
CA ARG A 7 -14.15 5.93 27.35
C ARG A 7 -13.15 4.91 26.79
N TRP A 8 -13.19 4.61 25.48
CA TRP A 8 -12.35 3.61 24.82
C TRP A 8 -11.48 4.18 23.70
N ALA A 9 -11.68 5.44 23.30
CA ALA A 9 -10.79 6.13 22.37
C ALA A 9 -9.58 6.65 23.17
N PRO A 10 -8.33 6.32 22.78
CA PRO A 10 -7.16 7.01 23.32
C PRO A 10 -7.28 8.51 22.99
N ASP A 11 -6.98 9.36 23.97
CA ASP A 11 -6.99 10.82 23.79
C ASP A 11 -6.00 11.20 22.66
N PRO A 12 -6.40 12.02 21.66
CA PRO A 12 -5.50 12.49 20.61
C PRO A 12 -4.19 13.09 21.13
N GLU A 13 -4.21 13.71 22.31
CA GLU A 13 -3.02 14.26 22.95
C GLU A 13 -2.05 13.17 23.43
N THR A 14 -2.53 11.95 23.70
CA THR A 14 -1.66 10.82 24.10
C THR A 14 -0.73 10.38 22.98
N TYR A 15 -1.12 10.56 21.71
CA TYR A 15 -0.25 10.27 20.56
C TYR A 15 0.81 11.35 20.39
N ALA A 16 0.43 12.61 20.56
CA ALA A 16 1.35 13.75 20.51
C ALA A 16 2.36 13.75 21.68
N ALA A 17 1.96 13.26 22.86
CA ALA A 17 2.78 13.26 24.06
C ALA A 17 3.88 12.18 24.11
N ARG A 18 3.98 11.28 23.11
CA ARG A 18 5.03 10.24 23.05
C ARG A 18 6.31 10.65 22.32
N LYS A 19 6.38 11.83 21.71
CA LYS A 19 7.66 12.38 21.26
C LYS A 19 8.16 13.37 22.31
N SER A 20 9.11 12.94 23.14
CA SER A 20 9.98 13.90 23.80
C SER A 20 10.60 14.74 22.70
N VAL A 21 10.48 16.06 22.80
CA VAL A 21 11.29 17.02 22.05
C VAL A 21 12.72 16.93 22.61
N THR A 22 13.34 15.78 22.43
CA THR A 22 14.76 15.55 22.65
C THR A 22 15.37 15.63 21.29
N ASN A 23 15.85 16.84 20.96
CA ASN A 23 17.00 17.12 20.11
C ASN A 23 17.27 16.01 19.08
N ASP A 24 16.81 16.20 17.83
CA ASP A 24 17.24 15.45 16.63
C ASP A 24 18.74 15.68 16.40
N ALA A 25 19.56 15.23 17.34
CA ALA A 25 20.98 15.12 17.21
C ALA A 25 21.22 13.95 16.26
N TYR A 26 21.25 14.26 14.95
CA TYR A 26 21.94 13.52 13.88
C TYR A 26 22.35 12.09 14.27
N HIS A 27 21.38 11.20 14.45
CA HIS A 27 21.68 9.78 14.33
C HIS A 27 21.85 9.57 12.83
N SER A 28 23.10 9.45 12.39
CA SER A 28 23.41 9.10 11.00
C SER A 28 22.69 7.80 10.69
N VAL A 29 21.69 7.85 9.83
CA VAL A 29 21.07 6.65 9.27
C VAL A 29 22.11 6.07 8.31
N PRO A 30 22.70 4.89 8.60
CA PRO A 30 23.64 4.27 7.68
C PRO A 30 22.98 4.11 6.31
N ASP A 31 23.74 4.37 5.24
CA ASP A 31 23.31 4.19 3.85
C ASP A 31 22.12 5.06 3.41
N ARG A 32 21.76 6.12 4.15
CA ARG A 32 20.63 7.02 3.79
C ARG A 32 20.73 7.57 2.37
N GLU A 33 21.92 7.99 1.95
CA GLU A 33 22.15 8.53 0.61
C GLU A 33 21.95 7.45 -0.47
N ASP A 34 22.38 6.22 -0.18
CA ASP A 34 22.18 5.06 -1.07
C ASP A 34 20.70 4.69 -1.15
N GLN A 35 20.00 4.59 -0.01
CA GLN A 35 18.55 4.36 0.05
C GLN A 35 17.78 5.40 -0.78
N LEU A 36 18.08 6.70 -0.58
CA LEU A 36 17.44 7.79 -1.32
C LEU A 36 17.73 7.72 -2.81
N ARG A 37 18.98 7.47 -3.19
CA ARG A 37 19.37 7.34 -4.60
C ARG A 37 18.59 6.21 -5.27
N ASP A 38 18.50 5.06 -4.61
CA ASP A 38 18.03 3.83 -5.23
C ASP A 38 16.50 3.68 -5.18
N THR A 39 15.86 4.21 -4.12
CA THR A 39 14.42 4.03 -3.86
C THR A 39 13.64 5.35 -3.86
N GLY A 40 14.31 6.48 -3.62
CA GLY A 40 13.70 7.80 -3.43
C GLY A 40 13.00 7.98 -2.09
N ILE A 41 13.30 7.13 -1.12
CA ILE A 41 12.91 7.20 0.29
C ILE A 41 14.11 6.81 1.16
N TRP A 42 14.03 7.07 2.45
CA TRP A 42 14.94 6.51 3.44
C TRP A 42 14.15 6.02 4.66
N TRP A 43 14.74 5.13 5.45
CA TRP A 43 14.15 4.61 6.67
C TRP A 43 15.24 4.24 7.69
N THR A 44 14.88 4.25 8.97
CA THR A 44 15.69 3.64 10.02
C THR A 44 15.34 2.16 10.20
N GLU A 45 15.94 1.48 11.18
CA GLU A 45 15.65 0.07 11.45
C GLU A 45 14.16 -0.20 11.68
N VAL A 46 13.63 -1.23 11.01
CA VAL A 46 12.25 -1.70 11.14
C VAL A 46 12.29 -3.15 11.58
N ASP A 47 11.62 -3.48 12.69
CA ASP A 47 11.56 -4.85 13.23
C ASP A 47 10.61 -5.74 12.42
N THR A 48 11.13 -6.28 11.32
CA THR A 48 10.49 -7.35 10.54
C THR A 48 10.81 -8.74 11.11
N ALA A 49 11.81 -8.83 12.00
CA ALA A 49 12.35 -10.07 12.54
C ALA A 49 11.38 -10.81 13.45
N ARG A 50 10.24 -10.22 13.84
CA ARG A 50 9.12 -10.89 14.54
C ARG A 50 8.11 -11.56 13.61
N LEU A 51 8.09 -11.20 12.33
CA LEU A 51 7.14 -11.70 11.35
C LEU A 51 7.66 -13.03 10.81
N ARG A 52 6.90 -14.12 10.99
CA ARG A 52 7.27 -15.45 10.49
C ARG A 52 6.44 -15.83 9.27
N PRO A 53 7.06 -16.37 8.21
CA PRO A 53 6.30 -16.90 7.11
C PRO A 53 5.56 -18.14 7.58
N SER A 54 4.37 -18.33 7.02
CA SER A 54 3.67 -19.60 7.02
C SER A 54 4.06 -20.38 5.76
N ASP A 55 3.08 -20.91 5.04
CA ASP A 55 3.22 -21.46 3.69
C ASP A 55 2.49 -20.59 2.67
N THR A 56 3.00 -20.54 1.44
CA THR A 56 2.41 -19.76 0.34
C THR A 56 0.94 -20.14 0.08
N ASP A 57 0.59 -21.42 0.17
CA ASP A 57 -0.79 -21.89 -0.04
C ASP A 57 -1.74 -21.43 1.08
N GLY A 58 -1.28 -21.47 2.32
CA GLY A 58 -1.99 -20.98 3.50
C GLY A 58 -2.21 -19.48 3.44
N ALA A 59 -1.15 -18.72 3.15
CA ALA A 59 -1.22 -17.28 2.96
C ALA A 59 -2.18 -16.90 1.82
N TRP A 60 -2.10 -17.59 0.68
CA TRP A 60 -2.98 -17.37 -0.46
C TRP A 60 -4.45 -17.69 -0.14
N ARG A 61 -4.72 -18.76 0.61
CA ARG A 61 -6.09 -19.08 1.07
C ARG A 61 -6.65 -18.02 2.02
N ARG A 62 -5.87 -17.56 3.00
CA ARG A 62 -6.29 -16.50 3.93
C ARG A 62 -6.51 -15.17 3.20
N PHE A 63 -5.62 -14.82 2.28
CA PHE A 63 -5.80 -13.67 1.38
C PHE A 63 -7.14 -13.72 0.63
N ARG A 64 -7.47 -14.86 0.01
CA ARG A 64 -8.75 -15.04 -0.69
C ARG A 64 -9.96 -14.89 0.21
N ALA A 65 -9.90 -15.45 1.42
CA ALA A 65 -10.98 -15.36 2.38
C ALA A 65 -11.23 -13.92 2.85
N ARG A 66 -10.19 -13.08 2.85
CA ARG A 66 -10.22 -11.68 3.32
C ARG A 66 -10.43 -10.64 2.22
N LEU A 67 -10.71 -11.07 0.98
CA LEU A 67 -10.89 -10.14 -0.15
C LEU A 67 -11.91 -9.03 0.12
N PRO A 68 -13.10 -9.30 0.70
CA PRO A 68 -14.05 -8.23 1.00
C PRO A 68 -13.47 -7.16 1.93
N GLU A 69 -12.78 -7.55 3.00
CA GLU A 69 -12.16 -6.61 3.95
C GLU A 69 -11.02 -5.82 3.31
N LEU A 70 -10.18 -6.47 2.49
CA LEU A 70 -9.08 -5.81 1.79
C LEU A 70 -9.60 -4.78 0.78
N ILE A 71 -10.61 -5.14 -0.02
CA ILE A 71 -11.25 -4.25 -0.99
C ILE A 71 -11.92 -3.08 -0.28
N TRP A 72 -12.69 -3.36 0.79
CA TRP A 72 -13.39 -2.34 1.54
C TRP A 72 -12.44 -1.32 2.17
N ASN A 73 -11.40 -1.78 2.89
CA ASN A 73 -10.42 -0.86 3.49
C ASN A 73 -9.71 -0.03 2.41
N SER A 74 -9.30 -0.67 1.31
CA SER A 74 -8.61 0.00 0.19
C SER A 74 -9.48 1.08 -0.47
N ALA A 75 -10.78 0.84 -0.64
CA ALA A 75 -11.72 1.83 -1.15
C ALA A 75 -11.99 2.94 -0.12
N ARG A 76 -12.26 2.56 1.14
CA ARG A 76 -12.65 3.48 2.21
C ARG A 76 -11.56 4.47 2.56
N LEU A 77 -10.29 4.06 2.51
CA LEU A 77 -9.12 4.93 2.68
C LEU A 77 -8.96 5.98 1.57
N GLU A 78 -9.62 5.81 0.42
CA GLU A 78 -9.66 6.79 -0.67
C GLU A 78 -10.97 7.61 -0.66
N GLY A 79 -11.73 7.55 0.43
CA GLY A 79 -12.95 8.32 0.63
C GLY A 79 -14.23 7.68 0.09
N ASN A 80 -14.19 6.40 -0.30
CA ASN A 80 -15.38 5.69 -0.77
C ASN A 80 -16.41 5.49 0.36
N SER A 81 -17.68 5.79 0.09
CA SER A 81 -18.76 5.79 1.07
C SER A 81 -19.38 4.40 1.36
N PHE A 82 -19.02 3.35 0.62
CA PHE A 82 -19.52 2.00 0.85
C PHE A 82 -19.08 1.42 2.22
N THR A 83 -20.00 0.71 2.86
CA THR A 83 -19.77 -0.10 4.05
C THR A 83 -19.31 -1.52 3.66
N LEU A 84 -18.74 -2.27 4.61
CA LEU A 84 -18.30 -3.64 4.35
C LEU A 84 -19.46 -4.57 3.90
N PRO A 85 -20.66 -4.54 4.51
CA PRO A 85 -21.80 -5.32 4.01
C PRO A 85 -22.18 -4.96 2.57
N GLU A 86 -22.17 -3.67 2.21
CA GLU A 86 -22.49 -3.23 0.85
C GLU A 86 -21.42 -3.67 -0.17
N VAL A 87 -20.14 -3.60 0.21
CA VAL A 87 -19.05 -4.17 -0.62
C VAL A 87 -19.29 -5.66 -0.84
N ARG A 88 -19.62 -6.43 0.21
CA ARG A 88 -19.92 -7.87 0.06
C ARG A 88 -21.08 -8.10 -0.92
N SER A 89 -22.17 -7.35 -0.80
CA SER A 89 -23.29 -7.41 -1.76
C SER A 89 -22.84 -7.15 -3.20
N LEU A 90 -22.00 -6.12 -3.44
CA LEU A 90 -21.45 -5.85 -4.78
C LEU A 90 -20.57 -7.01 -5.30
N LEU A 91 -19.77 -7.64 -4.44
CA LEU A 91 -18.93 -8.77 -4.81
C LEU A 91 -19.76 -10.00 -5.20
N ASP A 92 -20.92 -10.19 -4.56
CA ASP A 92 -21.91 -11.22 -4.88
C ASP A 92 -22.76 -10.90 -6.14
N GLY A 93 -22.55 -9.73 -6.75
CA GLY A 93 -23.23 -9.29 -7.98
C GLY A 93 -24.58 -8.60 -7.73
N VAL A 94 -24.86 -8.19 -6.50
CA VAL A 94 -26.06 -7.44 -6.12
C VAL A 94 -25.75 -5.95 -6.15
N SER A 95 -26.56 -5.18 -6.88
CA SER A 95 -26.45 -3.71 -6.92
C SER A 95 -26.87 -3.08 -5.59
N VAL A 96 -26.17 -2.02 -5.16
CA VAL A 96 -26.47 -1.26 -3.96
C VAL A 96 -26.80 0.19 -4.33
N GLY A 97 -28.00 0.65 -3.96
CA GLY A 97 -28.44 2.03 -4.23
C GLY A 97 -27.86 3.05 -3.23
N GLY A 98 -27.93 4.34 -3.59
CA GLY A 98 -27.58 5.45 -2.68
C GLY A 98 -26.13 5.95 -2.77
N HIS A 99 -25.31 5.36 -3.64
CA HIS A 99 -23.92 5.78 -3.87
C HIS A 99 -23.71 6.34 -5.27
N ARG A 100 -22.62 7.11 -5.46
CA ARG A 100 -22.22 7.55 -6.79
C ARG A 100 -21.71 6.36 -7.59
N THR A 101 -22.04 6.33 -8.89
CA THR A 101 -21.54 5.30 -9.82
C THR A 101 -20.01 5.18 -9.81
N ALA A 102 -19.29 6.29 -9.67
CA ALA A 102 -17.82 6.28 -9.58
C ALA A 102 -17.30 5.48 -8.36
N GLU A 103 -18.01 5.50 -7.23
CA GLU A 103 -17.63 4.76 -6.02
C GLU A 103 -17.88 3.25 -6.19
N GLU A 104 -19.00 2.88 -6.79
CA GLU A 104 -19.28 1.48 -7.15
C GLU A 104 -18.23 0.93 -8.13
N LEU A 105 -17.94 1.71 -9.19
CA LEU A 105 -16.94 1.35 -10.19
C LEU A 105 -15.54 1.18 -9.59
N GLN A 106 -15.18 1.96 -8.56
CA GLN A 106 -13.92 1.81 -7.83
C GLN A 106 -13.86 0.49 -7.04
N VAL A 107 -14.94 0.08 -6.37
CA VAL A 107 -15.04 -1.21 -5.67
C VAL A 107 -14.90 -2.38 -6.67
N LEU A 108 -15.60 -2.30 -7.81
CA LEU A 108 -15.51 -3.32 -8.86
C LEU A 108 -14.11 -3.38 -9.50
N ALA A 109 -13.47 -2.23 -9.72
CA ALA A 109 -12.09 -2.16 -10.20
C ALA A 109 -11.11 -2.82 -9.21
N LEU A 110 -11.29 -2.56 -7.91
CA LEU A 110 -10.49 -3.21 -6.86
C LEU A 110 -10.72 -4.72 -6.81
N ARG A 111 -11.98 -5.19 -6.93
CA ARG A 111 -12.30 -6.63 -7.04
C ARG A 111 -11.50 -7.29 -8.15
N GLU A 112 -11.48 -6.68 -9.33
CA GLU A 112 -10.74 -7.22 -10.48
C GLU A 112 -9.22 -7.19 -10.24
N ALA A 113 -8.70 -6.11 -9.66
CA ALA A 113 -7.27 -5.99 -9.37
C ALA A 113 -6.78 -7.01 -8.32
N TYR A 114 -7.52 -7.18 -7.22
CA TYR A 114 -7.23 -8.20 -6.22
C TYR A 114 -7.43 -9.62 -6.77
N GLY A 115 -8.41 -9.83 -7.65
CA GLY A 115 -8.59 -11.10 -8.37
C GLY A 115 -7.40 -11.42 -9.30
N ALA A 116 -6.88 -10.41 -10.00
CA ALA A 116 -5.68 -10.57 -10.83
C ALA A 116 -4.44 -10.88 -9.99
N LEU A 117 -4.27 -10.23 -8.83
CA LEU A 117 -3.20 -10.54 -7.89
C LEU A 117 -3.30 -11.98 -7.37
N ARG A 118 -4.50 -12.41 -6.96
CA ARG A 118 -4.79 -13.79 -6.54
C ARG A 118 -4.33 -14.79 -7.60
N ASP A 119 -4.66 -14.54 -8.85
CA ASP A 119 -4.34 -15.45 -9.95
C ASP A 119 -2.83 -15.44 -10.25
N LEU A 120 -2.19 -14.27 -10.25
CA LEU A 120 -0.74 -14.16 -10.43
C LEU A 120 0.03 -14.99 -9.39
N VAL A 121 -0.33 -14.86 -8.11
CA VAL A 121 0.30 -15.63 -7.03
C VAL A 121 -0.07 -17.11 -7.11
N GLY A 122 -1.35 -17.44 -7.31
CA GLY A 122 -1.83 -18.82 -7.36
C GLY A 122 -1.25 -19.64 -8.53
N TYR A 123 -0.90 -18.98 -9.64
CA TYR A 123 -0.20 -19.60 -10.77
C TYR A 123 1.33 -19.52 -10.68
N GLY A 124 1.89 -18.94 -9.61
CA GLY A 124 3.35 -18.76 -9.47
C GLY A 124 3.96 -17.83 -10.52
N THR A 125 3.19 -16.88 -11.03
CA THR A 125 3.58 -15.93 -12.08
C THR A 125 3.71 -14.49 -11.61
N PHE A 126 3.49 -14.23 -10.31
CA PHE A 126 3.72 -12.92 -9.73
C PHE A 126 5.21 -12.57 -9.79
N GLY A 127 5.53 -11.39 -10.32
CA GLY A 127 6.88 -10.84 -10.37
C GLY A 127 6.89 -9.37 -9.95
N VAL A 128 7.95 -8.97 -9.26
CA VAL A 128 8.21 -7.55 -8.95
C VAL A 128 8.79 -6.89 -10.19
N ASP A 129 7.92 -6.60 -11.16
CA ASP A 129 8.29 -5.99 -12.43
C ASP A 129 7.24 -4.99 -12.91
N LYS A 130 7.65 -4.17 -13.89
CA LYS A 130 6.79 -3.10 -14.42
C LYS A 130 5.54 -3.67 -15.07
N SER A 131 5.62 -4.83 -15.73
CA SER A 131 4.45 -5.41 -16.42
C SER A 131 3.37 -5.85 -15.44
N THR A 132 3.76 -6.45 -14.32
CA THR A 132 2.86 -6.81 -13.22
C THR A 132 2.27 -5.56 -12.57
N SER A 133 3.11 -4.56 -12.27
CA SER A 133 2.67 -3.27 -11.71
C SER A 133 1.69 -2.54 -12.64
N ASP A 134 2.01 -2.45 -13.95
CA ASP A 134 1.18 -1.82 -14.98
C ASP A 134 -0.16 -2.55 -15.10
N ARG A 135 -0.14 -3.89 -15.11
CA ARG A 135 -1.35 -4.73 -15.19
C ARG A 135 -2.28 -4.47 -14.02
N LEU A 136 -1.76 -4.44 -12.79
CA LEU A 136 -2.55 -4.19 -11.60
C LEU A 136 -3.07 -2.74 -11.58
N ASN A 137 -2.22 -1.75 -11.89
CA ASN A 137 -2.66 -0.36 -11.97
C ASN A 137 -3.73 -0.13 -13.04
N ARG A 138 -3.61 -0.79 -14.19
CA ARG A 138 -4.61 -0.73 -15.27
C ARG A 138 -5.98 -1.10 -14.76
N LEU A 139 -6.08 -2.12 -13.91
CA LEU A 139 -7.34 -2.55 -13.31
C LEU A 139 -7.80 -1.56 -12.24
N VAL A 140 -6.93 -1.21 -11.29
CA VAL A 140 -7.24 -0.30 -10.16
C VAL A 140 -7.77 1.05 -10.64
N ALA A 141 -7.11 1.66 -11.62
CA ALA A 141 -7.35 3.02 -12.05
C ALA A 141 -8.15 3.10 -13.37
N ARG A 142 -8.72 1.98 -13.86
CA ARG A 142 -9.40 1.89 -15.17
C ARG A 142 -10.47 2.96 -15.39
N HIS A 143 -11.17 3.34 -14.31
CA HIS A 143 -12.26 4.31 -14.30
C HIS A 143 -11.86 5.68 -13.76
N GLU A 144 -10.58 5.85 -13.39
CA GLU A 144 -10.04 7.09 -12.83
C GLU A 144 -9.24 7.89 -13.86
N THR A 145 -8.60 7.20 -14.81
CA THR A 145 -7.71 7.85 -15.79
C THR A 145 -7.57 7.02 -17.07
N PRO A 146 -7.56 7.66 -18.26
CA PRO A 146 -7.36 6.97 -19.55
C PRO A 146 -5.96 6.36 -19.70
N ASP A 147 -4.98 6.80 -18.89
CA ASP A 147 -3.61 6.31 -18.91
C ASP A 147 -3.33 5.27 -17.80
N ALA A 148 -4.36 4.59 -17.32
CA ALA A 148 -4.23 3.51 -16.34
C ALA A 148 -3.29 2.39 -16.85
N GLY A 149 -2.36 1.97 -15.99
CA GLY A 149 -1.33 0.98 -16.34
C GLY A 149 -0.23 1.50 -17.25
N ARG A 150 0.02 2.81 -17.23
CA ARG A 150 1.16 3.47 -17.88
C ARG A 150 1.77 4.46 -16.90
N PHE A 151 3.10 4.52 -16.83
CA PHE A 151 3.74 5.54 -16.01
C PHE A 151 3.40 6.93 -16.56
N ARG A 152 3.38 7.93 -15.68
CA ARG A 152 3.21 9.33 -16.08
C ARG A 152 4.26 9.67 -17.16
N GLY A 153 3.82 10.20 -18.29
CA GLY A 153 4.69 10.50 -19.44
C GLY A 153 4.74 9.44 -20.55
N GLU A 154 4.20 8.22 -20.37
CA GLU A 154 4.22 7.16 -21.40
C GLU A 154 2.97 7.15 -22.30
N GLY A 155 1.85 7.63 -21.77
CA GLY A 155 0.52 7.59 -22.39
C GLY A 155 0.16 8.83 -23.20
N THR A 156 -1.12 9.20 -23.21
CA THR A 156 -1.63 10.39 -23.92
C THR A 156 -0.96 11.69 -23.44
N LEU A 157 -0.48 11.69 -22.20
CA LEU A 157 0.34 12.75 -21.60
C LEU A 157 1.83 12.58 -21.90
N ARG A 158 2.25 12.44 -23.17
CA ARG A 158 3.69 12.38 -23.55
C ARG A 158 4.38 13.70 -23.18
N ARG A 159 4.87 13.77 -21.95
CA ARG A 159 5.76 14.80 -21.44
C ARG A 159 7.10 14.14 -21.12
N ASN A 160 8.20 14.88 -21.33
CA ASN A 160 9.55 14.47 -20.97
C ASN A 160 9.55 14.10 -19.47
N GLY A 161 9.60 12.81 -19.13
CA GLY A 161 9.48 12.34 -17.74
C GLY A 161 9.27 10.83 -17.57
N SER A 162 8.80 10.12 -18.60
CA SER A 162 8.64 8.67 -18.55
C SER A 162 9.97 7.93 -18.45
N GLU A 163 11.02 8.41 -19.13
CA GLU A 163 12.37 7.83 -19.03
C GLU A 163 12.93 7.90 -17.62
N LEU A 164 12.75 9.04 -16.93
CA LEU A 164 13.17 9.19 -15.53
C LEU A 164 12.42 8.22 -14.60
N LEU A 165 11.11 8.05 -14.80
CA LEU A 165 10.32 7.10 -14.01
C LEU A 165 10.69 5.64 -14.31
N ARG A 166 11.03 5.30 -15.55
CA ARG A 166 11.55 3.98 -15.91
C ARG A 166 12.90 3.71 -15.25
N ALA A 167 13.81 4.67 -15.32
CA ALA A 167 15.12 4.57 -14.67
C ALA A 167 14.95 4.39 -13.15
N ARG A 168 14.09 5.21 -12.53
CA ARG A 168 13.81 5.10 -11.09
C ARG A 168 13.17 3.77 -10.69
N TYR A 169 12.26 3.25 -11.50
CA TYR A 169 11.69 1.93 -11.25
C TYR A 169 12.73 0.82 -11.42
N ALA A 170 13.65 0.94 -12.39
CA ALA A 170 14.73 -0.02 -12.58
C ALA A 170 15.70 -0.03 -11.38
N MET A 171 16.08 1.13 -10.86
CA MET A 171 16.91 1.25 -9.66
C MET A 171 16.22 0.67 -8.42
N LEU A 172 14.95 1.01 -8.20
CA LEU A 172 14.15 0.42 -7.12
C LEU A 172 14.13 -1.10 -7.23
N ARG A 173 13.91 -1.65 -8.43
CA ARG A 173 13.85 -3.09 -8.65
C ARG A 173 15.19 -3.78 -8.41
N GLN A 174 16.30 -3.12 -8.71
CA GLN A 174 17.64 -3.63 -8.40
C GLN A 174 17.85 -3.69 -6.89
N HIS A 175 17.58 -2.58 -6.18
CA HIS A 175 17.70 -2.51 -4.73
C HIS A 175 16.84 -3.58 -4.02
N LEU A 176 15.62 -3.81 -4.51
CA LEU A 176 14.75 -4.88 -4.01
C LEU A 176 15.36 -6.27 -4.23
N ALA A 177 15.99 -6.53 -5.38
CA ALA A 177 16.64 -7.81 -5.65
C ALA A 177 17.88 -8.07 -4.79
N GLU A 178 18.50 -7.01 -4.26
CA GLU A 178 19.63 -7.05 -3.33
C GLU A 178 19.19 -7.13 -1.85
N THR A 179 17.89 -6.96 -1.58
CA THR A 179 17.31 -7.05 -0.23
C THR A 179 16.84 -8.47 0.05
N ASP A 180 17.48 -9.18 0.99
CA ASP A 180 17.15 -10.59 1.28
C ASP A 180 15.80 -10.79 2.01
N ASP A 181 15.44 -9.86 2.91
CA ASP A 181 14.20 -9.98 3.70
C ASP A 181 12.95 -9.62 2.85
N PRO A 182 12.02 -10.57 2.60
CA PRO A 182 10.82 -10.29 1.82
C PRO A 182 9.91 -9.23 2.44
N TRP A 183 9.90 -9.08 3.77
CA TRP A 183 9.16 -8.02 4.43
C TRP A 183 9.77 -6.66 4.13
N LEU A 184 11.08 -6.53 4.29
CA LEU A 184 11.78 -5.31 3.94
C LEU A 184 11.60 -4.98 2.45
N GLN A 185 11.67 -5.96 1.54
CA GLN A 185 11.34 -5.77 0.12
C GLN A 185 9.92 -5.19 -0.07
N ALA A 186 8.93 -5.77 0.60
CA ALA A 186 7.53 -5.34 0.50
C ALA A 186 7.34 -3.90 1.02
N LEU A 187 7.96 -3.57 2.16
CA LEU A 187 7.91 -2.25 2.79
C LEU A 187 8.61 -1.18 1.94
N ILE A 188 9.79 -1.49 1.39
CA ILE A 188 10.50 -0.60 0.47
C ILE A 188 9.62 -0.33 -0.76
N TYR A 189 9.04 -1.38 -1.37
CA TYR A 189 8.20 -1.22 -2.55
C TYR A 189 7.00 -0.30 -2.29
N VAL A 190 6.23 -0.56 -1.22
CA VAL A 190 4.99 0.19 -0.95
C VAL A 190 5.28 1.67 -0.71
N CYS A 191 6.30 1.98 0.09
CA CYS A 191 6.68 3.34 0.42
C CYS A 191 7.29 4.07 -0.79
N ALA A 192 8.22 3.44 -1.51
CA ALA A 192 8.86 4.04 -2.68
C ALA A 192 7.85 4.29 -3.81
N ALA A 193 6.94 3.36 -4.07
CA ALA A 193 5.90 3.52 -5.08
C ALA A 193 4.87 4.59 -4.69
N ALA A 194 4.47 4.66 -3.41
CA ALA A 194 3.60 5.72 -2.90
C ALA A 194 4.27 7.09 -3.05
N ARG A 195 5.55 7.22 -2.67
CA ARG A 195 6.33 8.46 -2.76
C ARG A 195 6.55 8.92 -4.19
N THR A 196 6.89 7.98 -5.07
CA THR A 196 7.20 8.25 -6.48
C THR A 196 5.97 8.63 -7.29
N ARG A 197 4.83 8.03 -6.96
CA ARG A 197 3.59 8.11 -7.74
C ARG A 197 3.86 7.84 -9.22
N PHE A 198 4.21 6.60 -9.56
CA PHE A 198 4.53 6.22 -10.93
C PHE A 198 3.39 6.48 -11.92
N TYR A 199 2.14 6.33 -11.47
CA TYR A 199 0.93 6.41 -12.29
C TYR A 199 0.17 7.73 -12.09
N PRO A 200 -0.71 8.13 -13.02
CA PRO A 200 -1.61 9.27 -12.83
C PRO A 200 -2.72 9.02 -11.80
N GLY A 201 -3.09 7.76 -11.54
CA GLY A 201 -4.14 7.38 -10.59
C GLY A 201 -3.85 6.03 -9.91
N GLY A 202 -4.54 5.75 -8.80
CA GLY A 202 -4.44 4.46 -8.11
C GLY A 202 -3.09 4.08 -7.49
N ASN A 203 -2.16 5.02 -7.27
CA ASN A 203 -0.79 4.72 -6.82
C ASN A 203 -0.73 3.96 -5.49
N LYS A 204 -1.38 4.47 -4.42
CA LYS A 204 -1.37 3.83 -3.08
C LYS A 204 -1.94 2.41 -3.13
N ARG A 205 -3.05 2.23 -3.84
CA ARG A 205 -3.73 0.93 -4.01
C ARG A 205 -2.91 -0.06 -4.84
N THR A 206 -2.23 0.43 -5.89
CA THR A 206 -1.30 -0.40 -6.68
C THR A 206 -0.08 -0.80 -5.85
N ALA A 207 0.48 0.13 -5.08
CA ALA A 207 1.59 -0.12 -4.18
C ALA A 207 1.25 -1.21 -3.15
N LEU A 208 0.06 -1.14 -2.55
CA LEU A 208 -0.44 -2.14 -1.61
C LEU A 208 -0.65 -3.52 -2.25
N LEU A 209 -1.17 -3.58 -3.48
CA LEU A 209 -1.31 -4.85 -4.21
C LEU A 209 0.05 -5.51 -4.49
N MET A 210 1.04 -4.73 -4.92
CA MET A 210 2.39 -5.25 -5.19
C MET A 210 3.09 -5.69 -3.90
N MET A 211 2.95 -4.92 -2.82
CA MET A 211 3.41 -5.31 -1.48
C MET A 211 2.82 -6.66 -1.07
N ASN A 212 1.50 -6.82 -1.18
CA ASN A 212 0.84 -8.08 -0.85
C ASN A 212 1.25 -9.23 -1.77
N GLY A 213 1.53 -8.97 -3.05
CA GLY A 213 2.08 -9.99 -3.93
C GLY A 213 3.45 -10.49 -3.49
N ILE A 214 4.34 -9.59 -3.04
CA ILE A 214 5.65 -9.96 -2.46
C ILE A 214 5.43 -10.82 -1.21
N LEU A 215 4.59 -10.36 -0.27
CA LEU A 215 4.34 -11.06 0.98
C LEU A 215 3.75 -12.46 0.78
N ILE A 216 2.66 -12.58 0.01
CA ILE A 216 1.97 -13.86 -0.18
C ILE A 216 2.86 -14.85 -0.93
N SER A 217 3.61 -14.39 -1.94
CA SER A 217 4.54 -15.26 -2.68
C SER A 217 5.64 -15.84 -1.79
N ASN A 218 5.95 -15.19 -0.67
CA ASN A 218 6.94 -15.61 0.33
C ASN A 218 6.30 -16.22 1.59
N GLY A 219 5.01 -16.60 1.56
CA GLY A 219 4.34 -17.30 2.65
C GLY A 219 3.81 -16.41 3.78
N PHE A 220 3.81 -15.10 3.61
CA PHE A 220 3.26 -14.14 4.57
C PHE A 220 1.83 -13.73 4.23
N ASP A 221 1.04 -13.40 5.24
CA ASP A 221 -0.32 -12.93 5.03
C ASP A 221 -0.36 -11.54 4.39
N ALA A 222 -1.42 -11.30 3.61
CA ALA A 222 -1.69 -9.99 3.05
C ALA A 222 -2.00 -8.99 4.16
N VAL A 223 -1.46 -7.78 4.03
CA VAL A 223 -1.69 -6.67 4.93
C VAL A 223 -2.55 -5.61 4.27
N THR A 224 -3.41 -5.00 5.06
CA THR A 224 -4.07 -3.73 4.77
C THR A 224 -3.95 -2.84 6.00
N VAL A 225 -4.04 -1.52 5.79
CA VAL A 225 -4.31 -0.61 6.90
C VAL A 225 -5.83 -0.61 7.13
N PRO A 226 -6.32 -0.94 8.33
CA PRO A 226 -7.74 -0.80 8.64
C PRO A 226 -8.17 0.67 8.55
N TYR A 227 -9.36 0.96 8.04
CA TYR A 227 -9.87 2.33 7.97
C TYR A 227 -9.87 3.05 9.33
N ALA A 228 -10.02 2.32 10.43
CA ALA A 228 -9.92 2.84 11.79
C ALA A 228 -8.56 3.52 12.09
N ARG A 229 -7.48 3.13 11.40
CA ARG A 229 -6.13 3.67 11.53
C ARG A 229 -5.81 4.72 10.45
N ARG A 230 -6.82 5.28 9.78
CA ARG A 230 -6.62 6.27 8.70
C ARG A 230 -5.79 7.48 9.15
N LEU A 231 -6.02 7.99 10.36
CA LEU A 231 -5.29 9.16 10.84
C LEU A 231 -3.77 8.88 10.96
N GLU A 232 -3.40 7.69 11.42
CA GLU A 232 -2.00 7.26 11.48
C GLU A 232 -1.40 7.14 10.08
N LEU A 233 -2.17 6.58 9.13
CA LEU A 233 -1.74 6.49 7.73
C LEU A 233 -1.55 7.87 7.09
N ASP A 234 -2.51 8.77 7.28
CA ASP A 234 -2.46 10.13 6.72
C ASP A 234 -1.23 10.88 7.28
N HIS A 235 -0.95 10.79 8.59
CA HIS A 235 0.25 11.36 9.20
C HIS A 235 1.55 10.76 8.64
N ALA A 236 1.64 9.42 8.56
CA ALA A 236 2.84 8.76 8.06
C ALA A 236 3.10 9.06 6.56
N LEU A 237 2.04 9.20 5.76
CA LEU A 237 2.14 9.65 4.38
C LEU A 237 2.58 11.11 4.27
N ASP A 238 2.10 12.00 5.13
CA ASP A 238 2.53 13.40 5.15
C ASP A 238 4.02 13.52 5.48
N THR A 239 4.51 12.76 6.46
CA THR A 239 5.94 12.61 6.76
C THR A 239 6.70 12.16 5.52
N LEU A 240 6.31 11.03 4.91
CA LEU A 240 6.94 10.49 3.71
C LEU A 240 7.00 11.49 2.55
N PHE A 241 5.92 12.22 2.28
CA PHE A 241 5.88 13.18 1.18
C PHE A 241 6.69 14.45 1.43
N THR A 242 6.88 14.81 2.71
CA THR A 242 7.58 16.04 3.11
C THR A 242 9.08 15.82 3.28
N THR A 243 9.50 14.67 3.80
CA THR A 243 10.89 14.43 4.23
C THR A 243 11.57 13.23 3.57
N ASP A 244 10.84 12.49 2.73
CA ASP A 244 11.26 11.19 2.16
C ASP A 244 11.46 10.09 3.22
N ASP A 245 11.11 10.35 4.48
CA ASP A 245 11.22 9.38 5.58
C ASP A 245 10.03 8.41 5.56
N ALA A 246 10.32 7.14 5.30
CA ALA A 246 9.36 6.05 5.26
C ALA A 246 9.21 5.31 6.59
N THR A 247 10.00 5.64 7.62
CA THR A 247 10.08 4.89 8.88
C THR A 247 8.72 4.70 9.53
N GLU A 248 7.96 5.79 9.71
CA GLU A 248 6.64 5.74 10.36
C GLU A 248 5.64 4.91 9.54
N LEU A 249 5.69 5.00 8.20
CA LEU A 249 4.80 4.24 7.33
C LEU A 249 5.15 2.75 7.32
N MET A 250 6.44 2.42 7.32
CA MET A 250 6.89 1.03 7.40
C MET A 250 6.48 0.39 8.73
N ALA A 251 6.68 1.09 9.85
CA ALA A 251 6.26 0.63 11.18
C ALA A 251 4.74 0.40 11.25
N LEU A 252 3.93 1.29 10.65
CA LEU A 252 2.48 1.14 10.58
C LEU A 252 2.07 -0.17 9.89
N PHE A 253 2.69 -0.52 8.76
CA PHE A 253 2.42 -1.76 8.05
C PHE A 253 2.80 -3.00 8.87
N VAL A 254 3.95 -2.96 9.53
CA VAL A 254 4.40 -4.04 10.42
C VAL A 254 3.46 -4.23 11.60
N ASP A 255 2.95 -3.15 12.20
CA ASP A 255 1.97 -3.24 13.28
C ASP A 255 0.62 -3.80 12.80
N CYS A 256 0.16 -3.36 11.63
CA CYS A 256 -1.05 -3.91 11.00
C CYS A 256 -0.94 -5.41 10.74
N ALA A 257 0.25 -5.92 10.39
CA ALA A 257 0.48 -7.36 10.20
C ALA A 257 0.34 -8.17 11.50
N THR A 258 0.70 -7.57 12.64
CA THR A 258 0.69 -8.26 13.94
C THR A 258 -0.63 -8.17 14.70
N ALA A 259 -1.44 -7.14 14.45
CA ALA A 259 -2.73 -6.94 15.12
C ALA A 259 -3.83 -7.90 14.65
N GLU A 260 -3.57 -8.67 13.59
CA GLU A 260 -4.52 -9.60 12.95
C GLU A 260 -4.21 -11.07 13.27
N GLY A 261 -3.22 -11.34 14.14
CA GLY A 261 -2.84 -12.67 14.62
C GLY A 261 -3.47 -13.07 15.96
#